data_AF-A0A7W1YIG7-F1
#
_entry.id   AF-A0A7W1YIG7-F1
#
_cell.length_a   1.000
_cell.length_b   1.000
_cell.length_c   1.000
_cell.angle_alpha   90.00
_cell.angle_beta   90.00
_cell.angle_gamma   90.00
#
_symmetry.space_group_name_H-M   'P 1'
#
loop_
_entity.id
_entity.type
_entity.pdbx_description
1 polymer ?
#
loop_
_entity_poly.entity_id
_entity_poly.type
_entity_poly.pdbx_seq_one_letter_code
_entity_poly.pdbx_strand_id
1 'polypeptide(L)'
;MTVIYIQDGDAIDFVSTTNLPAGSVVVQGHLVGVTTRPLVAADPGALQVEGVYDFPITAGPTAGIGDQVFWDPVAGLATLDGTVTGVAYCGVVARPLAVTDTVIRVLLNHPR
;
A
#
# COMPACT_ATOMS: atom_id res chain seq x y z
N MET A 1 6.04 31.89 -11.47
CA MET A 1 6.23 30.59 -10.79
C MET A 1 6.01 29.53 -11.85
N THR A 2 7.06 28.80 -12.23
CA THR A 2 7.03 27.82 -13.32
C THR A 2 7.01 26.42 -12.73
N VAL A 3 6.12 25.57 -13.24
CA VAL A 3 6.05 24.16 -12.88
C VAL A 3 7.12 23.42 -13.68
N ILE A 4 7.89 22.56 -13.00
CA ILE A 4 8.92 21.72 -13.63
C ILE A 4 8.54 20.25 -13.45
N TYR A 5 8.74 19.47 -14.50
CA TYR A 5 8.59 18.02 -14.44
C TYR A 5 9.74 17.41 -13.63
N ILE A 6 9.42 16.52 -12.70
CA ILE A 6 10.41 15.80 -11.88
C ILE A 6 10.51 14.34 -12.36
N GLN A 7 9.39 13.60 -12.33
CA GLN A 7 9.32 12.18 -12.69
C GLN A 7 7.87 11.71 -12.94
N ASP A 8 7.71 10.50 -13.48
CA ASP A 8 6.42 9.93 -13.92
C ASP A 8 5.45 9.65 -12.76
N GLY A 9 5.97 9.42 -11.55
CA GLY A 9 5.18 9.24 -10.34
C GLY A 9 5.01 7.79 -9.89
N ASP A 10 5.49 6.80 -10.66
CA ASP A 10 5.41 5.37 -10.33
C ASP A 10 6.08 5.04 -8.98
N ALA A 11 7.19 5.73 -8.70
CA ALA A 11 7.90 5.69 -7.44
C ALA A 11 8.14 7.12 -6.94
N ILE A 12 8.22 7.30 -5.63
CA ILE A 12 8.54 8.57 -4.99
C ILE A 12 9.81 8.45 -4.14
N ASP A 13 10.61 9.51 -4.12
CA ASP A 13 11.77 9.58 -3.23
C ASP A 13 11.31 9.60 -1.77
N PHE A 14 11.91 8.74 -0.97
CA PHE A 14 11.61 8.60 0.44
C PHE A 14 12.89 8.35 1.24
N VAL A 15 13.03 9.09 2.34
CA VAL A 15 14.06 8.87 3.34
C VAL A 15 13.39 8.26 4.55
N SER A 16 13.71 7.01 4.86
CA SER A 16 13.13 6.34 6.02
C SER A 16 13.78 6.84 7.31
N THR A 17 13.00 7.01 8.37
CA THR A 17 13.53 7.31 9.71
C THR A 17 13.94 6.05 10.47
N THR A 18 13.49 4.89 10.00
CA THR A 18 13.75 3.56 10.57
C THR A 18 14.19 2.59 9.48
N ASN A 19 14.76 1.46 9.89
CA ASN A 19 15.07 0.38 8.96
C ASN A 19 13.77 -0.29 8.52
N LEU A 20 13.52 -0.32 7.21
CA LEU A 20 12.36 -0.96 6.61
C LEU A 20 12.83 -2.13 5.73
N PRO A 21 12.39 -3.37 5.98
CA PRO A 21 12.65 -4.47 5.05
C PRO A 21 11.96 -4.23 3.70
N ALA A 22 12.34 -4.99 2.68
CA ALA A 22 11.61 -5.00 1.41
C ALA A 22 10.17 -5.49 1.62
N GLY A 23 9.22 -4.90 0.90
CA GLY A 23 7.79 -5.16 1.02
C GLY A 23 7.11 -4.42 2.17
N SER A 24 7.80 -3.50 2.84
CA SER A 24 7.19 -2.68 3.88
C SER A 24 6.24 -1.67 3.27
N VAL A 25 5.06 -1.56 3.85
CA VAL A 25 4.03 -0.61 3.44
C VAL A 25 4.20 0.66 4.26
N VAL A 26 4.39 1.79 3.59
CA VAL A 26 4.55 3.11 4.18
C VAL A 26 3.38 3.97 3.75
N VAL A 27 2.69 4.56 4.74
CA VAL A 27 1.58 5.48 4.50
C VAL A 27 2.08 6.91 4.73
N GLN A 28 2.03 7.74 3.70
CA GLN A 28 2.31 9.17 3.75
C GLN A 28 1.02 9.98 3.56
N GLY A 29 0.28 10.18 4.64
CA GLY A 29 -1.04 10.82 4.58
C GLY A 29 -2.04 9.95 3.81
N HIS A 30 -2.36 10.34 2.58
CA HIS A 30 -3.26 9.59 1.69
C HIS A 30 -2.53 8.76 0.63
N LEU A 31 -1.19 8.85 0.57
CA LEU A 31 -0.38 8.12 -0.39
C LEU A 31 0.17 6.86 0.26
N VAL A 32 -0.15 5.69 -0.29
CA VAL A 32 0.41 4.43 0.17
C VAL A 32 1.53 4.00 -0.77
N GLY A 33 2.70 3.70 -0.22
CA GLY A 33 3.86 3.25 -0.97
C GLY A 33 4.44 1.97 -0.40
N VAL A 34 5.06 1.14 -1.25
CA VAL A 34 5.70 -0.11 -0.86
C VAL A 34 7.19 -0.05 -1.14
N THR A 35 8.01 -0.50 -0.19
CA THR A 35 9.45 -0.58 -0.38
C THR A 35 9.79 -1.76 -1.30
N THR A 36 10.45 -1.52 -2.43
CA THR A 36 10.87 -2.60 -3.35
C THR A 36 12.20 -3.24 -2.95
N ARG A 37 12.98 -2.54 -2.13
CA ARG A 37 14.27 -2.97 -1.58
C ARG A 37 14.33 -2.65 -0.09
N PRO A 38 15.20 -3.31 0.69
CA PRO A 38 15.43 -2.90 2.07
C PRO A 38 15.97 -1.45 2.11
N LEU A 39 15.41 -0.66 3.01
CA LEU A 39 15.76 0.72 3.27
C LEU A 39 16.37 0.81 4.66
N VAL A 40 17.60 1.32 4.74
CA VAL A 40 18.27 1.60 6.00
C VAL A 40 17.84 3.00 6.46
N ALA A 41 17.70 3.19 7.77
CA ALA A 41 17.36 4.48 8.35
C ALA A 41 18.33 5.57 7.87
N ALA A 42 17.78 6.74 7.52
CA ALA A 42 18.46 7.92 6.99
C ALA A 42 19.11 7.75 5.61
N ASP A 43 18.98 6.59 4.95
CA ASP A 43 19.40 6.43 3.56
C ASP A 43 18.29 6.82 2.58
N PRO A 44 18.62 7.51 1.47
CA PRO A 44 17.66 7.77 0.41
C PRO A 44 17.29 6.46 -0.31
N GLY A 45 16.00 6.27 -0.52
CA GLY A 45 15.50 5.30 -1.49
C GLY A 45 14.14 5.72 -2.02
N ALA A 46 13.38 4.74 -2.51
CA ALA A 46 12.14 5.00 -3.21
C ALA A 46 11.02 4.10 -2.69
N LEU A 47 9.80 4.65 -2.68
CA LEU A 47 8.57 3.91 -2.46
C LEU A 47 7.85 3.77 -3.79
N GLN A 48 7.49 2.55 -4.16
CA GLN A 48 6.62 2.35 -5.29
C GLN A 48 5.18 2.68 -4.87
N VAL A 49 4.54 3.60 -5.57
CA VAL A 49 3.17 4.07 -5.26
C VAL A 49 2.16 3.62 -6.31
N GLU A 50 2.63 3.13 -7.45
CA GLU A 50 1.78 2.51 -8.47
C GLU A 50 2.14 1.03 -8.65
N GLY A 51 1.11 0.21 -8.89
CA GLY A 51 1.26 -1.20 -9.21
C GLY A 51 0.26 -2.10 -8.51
N VAL A 52 0.40 -3.39 -8.76
CA VAL A 52 -0.46 -4.42 -8.17
C VAL A 52 0.38 -5.26 -7.21
N TYR A 53 -0.04 -5.31 -5.95
CA TYR A 53 0.70 -5.95 -4.87
C TYR A 53 -0.19 -6.93 -4.09
N ASP A 54 0.43 -7.98 -3.58
CA ASP A 54 -0.24 -8.94 -2.69
C ASP A 54 -0.02 -8.52 -1.24
N PHE A 55 -1.10 -8.20 -0.54
CA PHE A 55 -1.12 -7.81 0.87
C PHE A 55 -1.62 -8.97 1.74
N PRO A 56 -1.06 -9.17 2.94
CA PRO A 56 -1.60 -10.15 3.87
C PRO A 56 -2.96 -9.70 4.41
N ILE A 57 -3.92 -10.61 4.49
CA ILE A 57 -5.25 -10.38 5.07
C ILE A 57 -5.64 -11.57 5.97
N THR A 58 -6.48 -11.33 6.97
CA THR A 58 -7.08 -12.44 7.73
C THR A 58 -8.02 -13.24 6.83
N ALA A 59 -8.00 -14.57 6.93
CA ALA A 59 -8.99 -15.40 6.24
C ALA A 59 -10.41 -15.13 6.80
N GLY A 60 -11.44 -15.32 5.98
CA GLY A 60 -12.84 -15.04 6.35
C GLY A 60 -13.57 -14.01 5.48
N PRO A 61 -12.97 -12.86 5.12
CA PRO A 61 -13.62 -11.89 4.24
C PRO A 61 -13.62 -12.38 2.79
N THR A 62 -14.60 -11.91 2.03
CA THR A 62 -14.68 -12.11 0.57
C THR A 62 -14.81 -10.75 -0.09
N ALA A 63 -14.14 -10.57 -1.22
CA ALA A 63 -14.17 -9.33 -1.98
C ALA A 63 -14.20 -9.60 -3.49
N GLY A 64 -14.94 -8.76 -4.22
CA GLY A 64 -14.94 -8.69 -5.67
C GLY A 64 -13.87 -7.75 -6.20
N ILE A 65 -13.61 -7.80 -7.51
CA ILE A 65 -12.72 -6.85 -8.17
C ILE A 65 -13.32 -5.44 -8.06
N GLY A 66 -12.49 -4.46 -7.69
CA GLY A 66 -12.90 -3.07 -7.52
C GLY A 66 -13.32 -2.69 -6.10
N ASP A 67 -13.48 -3.67 -5.20
CA ASP A 67 -13.80 -3.38 -3.80
C ASP A 67 -12.65 -2.60 -3.14
N GLN A 68 -13.01 -1.69 -2.23
CA GLN A 68 -12.03 -0.85 -1.54
C GLN A 68 -11.25 -1.68 -0.52
N VAL A 69 -9.93 -1.46 -0.49
CA VAL A 69 -9.02 -2.10 0.46
C VAL A 69 -8.31 -1.03 1.27
N PHE A 70 -8.25 -1.28 2.57
CA PHE A 70 -7.57 -0.44 3.53
C PHE A 70 -6.40 -1.19 4.16
N TRP A 71 -5.34 -0.49 4.49
CA TRP A 71 -4.17 -1.01 5.17
C TRP A 71 -4.23 -0.63 6.66
N ASP A 72 -4.12 -1.62 7.54
CA ASP A 72 -3.94 -1.41 8.97
C ASP A 72 -2.44 -1.46 9.32
N PRO A 73 -1.81 -0.29 9.62
CA PRO A 73 -0.39 -0.25 9.98
C PRO A 73 -0.09 -0.82 11.37
N VAL A 74 -1.10 -0.99 12.24
CA VAL A 74 -0.94 -1.55 13.58
C VAL A 74 -0.96 -3.07 13.52
N ALA A 75 -1.91 -3.65 12.80
CA ALA A 75 -1.99 -5.09 12.60
C ALA A 75 -1.00 -5.61 11.55
N GLY A 76 -0.56 -4.74 10.63
CA GLY A 76 0.25 -5.15 9.47
C GLY A 76 -0.54 -6.01 8.49
N LEU A 77 -1.85 -5.75 8.36
CA LEU A 77 -2.78 -6.52 7.55
C LEU A 77 -3.68 -5.59 6.74
N ALA A 78 -4.11 -6.05 5.57
CA ALA A 78 -5.18 -5.42 4.83
C ALA A 78 -6.54 -5.73 5.46
N THR A 79 -7.46 -4.78 5.37
CA THR A 79 -8.85 -4.90 5.80
C THR A 79 -9.79 -4.33 4.73
N LEU A 80 -10.99 -4.86 4.66
CA LEU A 80 -12.07 -4.32 3.81
C LEU A 80 -12.96 -3.33 4.58
N ASP A 81 -12.73 -3.19 5.89
CA ASP A 81 -13.46 -2.26 6.73
C ASP A 81 -12.72 -0.92 6.85
N GLY A 82 -13.20 0.08 6.12
CA GLY A 82 -12.68 1.45 6.16
C GLY A 82 -13.10 2.26 7.39
N THR A 83 -13.90 1.69 8.30
CA THR A 83 -14.34 2.38 9.53
C THR A 83 -13.37 2.17 10.69
N VAL A 84 -12.42 1.25 10.56
CA VAL A 84 -11.42 0.97 11.59
C VAL A 84 -10.51 2.19 11.76
N THR A 85 -10.39 2.68 13.00
CA THR A 85 -9.57 3.86 13.28
C THR A 85 -8.10 3.61 12.94
N GLY A 86 -7.52 4.48 12.12
CA GLY A 86 -6.10 4.45 11.76
C GLY A 86 -5.77 3.62 10.52
N VAL A 87 -6.77 3.02 9.86
CA VAL A 87 -6.55 2.37 8.56
C VAL A 87 -6.44 3.41 7.44
N ALA A 88 -5.54 3.14 6.50
CA ALA A 88 -5.31 3.99 5.35
C ALA A 88 -5.89 3.36 4.10
N TYR A 89 -6.54 4.15 3.24
CA TYR A 89 -6.97 3.64 1.94
C TYR A 89 -5.75 3.21 1.11
N CYS A 90 -5.73 1.94 0.70
CA CYS A 90 -4.60 1.34 -0.02
C CYS A 90 -4.89 1.25 -1.51
N GLY A 91 -6.14 1.07 -1.90
CA GLY A 91 -6.54 0.95 -3.30
C GLY A 91 -7.76 0.06 -3.49
N VAL A 92 -7.80 -0.65 -4.61
CA VAL A 92 -8.90 -1.57 -4.95
C VAL A 92 -8.43 -2.99 -5.21
N VAL A 93 -9.32 -3.95 -5.00
CA VAL A 93 -9.06 -5.36 -5.28
C VAL A 93 -8.88 -5.58 -6.78
N ALA A 94 -7.74 -6.17 -7.17
CA ALA A 94 -7.44 -6.53 -8.56
C ALA A 94 -7.71 -8.01 -8.88
N ARG A 95 -7.90 -8.86 -7.86
CA ARG A 95 -8.28 -10.27 -8.01
C ARG A 95 -9.32 -10.64 -6.93
N PRO A 96 -10.42 -11.36 -7.28
CA PRO A 96 -11.40 -11.78 -6.29
C PRO A 96 -10.75 -12.53 -5.12
N LEU A 97 -11.18 -12.20 -3.91
CA LEU A 97 -10.73 -12.82 -2.66
C LEU A 97 -11.74 -13.88 -2.21
N ALA A 98 -11.27 -15.12 -2.04
CA ALA A 98 -12.07 -16.19 -1.45
C ALA A 98 -11.88 -16.26 0.07
N VAL A 99 -12.84 -16.88 0.78
CA VAL A 99 -12.85 -16.98 2.25
C VAL A 99 -11.59 -17.63 2.85
N THR A 100 -10.93 -18.51 2.09
CA THR A 100 -9.71 -19.22 2.52
C THR A 100 -8.42 -18.48 2.20
N ASP A 101 -8.51 -17.42 1.39
CA ASP A 101 -7.32 -16.68 0.97
C ASP A 101 -6.80 -15.84 2.14
N THR A 102 -5.49 -15.90 2.34
CA THR A 102 -4.76 -15.10 3.33
C THR A 102 -3.98 -13.95 2.67
N VAL A 103 -4.16 -13.78 1.36
CA VAL A 103 -3.54 -12.72 0.56
C VAL A 103 -4.59 -12.06 -0.31
N ILE A 104 -4.57 -10.74 -0.35
CA ILE A 104 -5.43 -9.93 -1.20
C ILE A 104 -4.57 -9.16 -2.21
N ARG A 105 -4.95 -9.24 -3.48
CA ARG A 105 -4.23 -8.53 -4.55
C ARG A 105 -4.85 -7.16 -4.76
N VAL A 106 -4.07 -6.11 -4.55
CA VAL A 106 -4.53 -4.72 -4.53
C VAL A 106 -3.82 -3.91 -5.61
N LEU A 107 -4.61 -3.17 -6.41
CA LEU A 107 -4.12 -2.08 -7.24
C LEU A 107 -3.98 -0.83 -6.38
N LEU A 108 -2.73 -0.39 -6.16
CA LEU A 108 -2.40 0.71 -5.26
C LEU A 108 -2.96 2.05 -5.72
N ASN A 109 -3.40 2.85 -4.74
CA ASN A 109 -3.80 4.26 -4.89
C ASN A 109 -4.81 4.51 -6.02
N HIS A 110 -5.62 3.51 -6.38
CA HIS A 110 -6.66 3.70 -7.39
C HIS A 110 -7.65 4.78 -6.91
N PRO A 111 -8.06 5.73 -7.77
CA PRO A 111 -9.03 6.75 -7.37
C PRO A 111 -10.32 6.10 -6.85
N ARG A 112 -10.80 6.63 -5.73
CA ARG A 112 -12.04 6.25 -5.05
C ARG A 112 -13.29 6.79 -5.73
#